data_AF-A0A417XSW7-F1
#
_entry.id   AF-A0A417XSW7-F1
#
_cell.length_a   1.000
_cell.length_b   1.000
_cell.length_c   1.000
_cell.angle_alpha   90.00
_cell.angle_beta   90.00
_cell.angle_gamma   90.00
#
_symmetry.space_group_name_H-M   'P 1'
#
loop_
_entity.id
_entity.type
_entity.pdbx_description
1 polymer ?
#
loop_
_entity_poly.entity_id
_entity_poly.type
_entity_poly.pdbx_seq_one_letter_code
_entity_poly.pdbx_strand_id
1 'polypeptide(L)'
;MKIALVPGVPALLPSYSSIEDPVADLRKACLAAVTDLGPRVRVVTGQDPGLRVARHLVAEAGAEESADEPTGILVVGNGSAKRTSKAPGDFDERAEVFDDDLRRALLEPLPTALSAIDARLAEEMWADVEGIRTLGELLTPADTAEVAYDAAPYGVQYWVISWR
;
A
#
# COMPACT_ATOMS: atom_id res chain seq x y z
N MET A 1 13.10 6.38 10.90
CA MET A 1 12.09 7.28 10.29
C MET A 1 10.84 6.44 10.09
N LYS A 2 9.63 6.96 10.37
CA LYS A 2 8.42 6.16 10.22
C LYS A 2 8.07 5.96 8.75
N ILE A 3 7.68 4.75 8.40
CA ILE A 3 7.26 4.39 7.04
C ILE A 3 5.91 3.70 7.14
N ALA A 4 4.99 3.99 6.23
CA ALA A 4 3.72 3.27 6.10
C ALA A 4 3.45 2.93 4.64
N LEU A 5 2.89 1.74 4.39
CA LEU A 5 2.34 1.29 3.12
C LEU A 5 0.81 1.34 3.21
N VAL A 6 0.17 1.91 2.20
CA VAL A 6 -1.29 1.93 2.03
C VAL A 6 -1.67 1.59 0.58
N PRO A 7 -2.88 1.06 0.29
CA PRO A 7 -3.29 0.80 -1.07
C PRO A 7 -3.70 2.08 -1.81
N GLY A 8 -3.41 2.12 -3.12
CA GLY A 8 -3.82 3.21 -4.03
C GLY A 8 -5.27 3.09 -4.53
N VAL A 9 -6.16 2.44 -3.78
CA VAL A 9 -7.51 2.09 -4.26
C VAL A 9 -8.45 3.30 -4.30
N PRO A 10 -9.13 3.60 -5.44
CA PRO A 10 -10.02 4.75 -5.55
C PRO A 10 -11.19 4.79 -4.55
N ALA A 11 -11.60 3.65 -4.00
CA ALA A 11 -12.62 3.56 -2.95
C ALA A 11 -12.25 4.37 -1.68
N LEU A 12 -10.96 4.67 -1.48
CA LEU A 12 -10.50 5.57 -0.42
C LEU A 12 -10.79 7.05 -0.71
N LEU A 13 -11.23 7.44 -1.91
CA LEU A 13 -11.55 8.82 -2.24
C LEU A 13 -13.00 9.18 -1.87
N PRO A 14 -13.30 10.47 -1.58
CA PRO A 14 -14.65 10.92 -1.21
C PRO A 14 -15.70 10.68 -2.30
N SER A 15 -15.27 10.60 -3.57
CA SER A 15 -16.15 10.37 -4.73
C SER A 15 -16.84 8.99 -4.72
N TYR A 16 -16.42 8.08 -3.85
CA TYR A 16 -17.01 6.75 -3.68
C TYR A 16 -17.88 6.64 -2.41
N SER A 17 -18.26 7.77 -1.81
CA SER A 17 -19.19 7.80 -0.68
C SER A 17 -20.58 7.30 -1.09
N SER A 18 -20.89 6.07 -0.71
CA SER A 18 -22.24 5.50 -0.74
C SER A 18 -22.89 5.63 0.66
N ILE A 19 -24.15 5.20 0.80
CA ILE A 19 -24.85 5.13 2.10
C ILE A 19 -24.08 4.24 3.09
N GLU A 20 -23.40 3.22 2.57
CA GLU A 20 -22.50 2.33 3.29
C GLU A 20 -21.09 2.45 2.70
N ASP A 21 -20.08 2.71 3.54
CA ASP A 21 -18.68 2.78 3.09
C ASP A 21 -18.13 1.36 2.91
N PRO A 22 -17.89 0.91 1.67
CA PRO A 22 -17.48 -0.47 1.40
C PRO A 22 -16.08 -0.78 1.98
N VAL A 23 -15.28 0.24 2.25
CA VAL A 23 -13.89 0.11 2.72
C VAL A 23 -13.66 0.79 4.07
N ALA A 24 -14.68 0.86 4.93
CA ALA A 24 -14.61 1.59 6.21
C ALA A 24 -13.41 1.17 7.10
N ASP A 25 -13.20 -0.14 7.28
CA ASP A 25 -12.09 -0.64 8.10
C ASP A 25 -10.73 -0.33 7.47
N LEU A 26 -10.62 -0.48 6.14
CA LEU A 26 -9.41 -0.13 5.40
C LEU A 26 -9.12 1.38 5.49
N ARG A 27 -10.13 2.23 5.32
CA ARG A 27 -10.00 3.68 5.43
C ARG A 27 -9.51 4.09 6.82
N LYS A 28 -10.12 3.51 7.86
CA LYS A 28 -9.72 3.73 9.25
C LYS A 28 -8.25 3.33 9.47
N ALA A 29 -7.82 2.17 8.95
CA ALA A 29 -6.44 1.73 9.05
C ALA A 29 -5.48 2.68 8.32
N CYS A 30 -5.80 3.08 7.08
CA CYS A 30 -5.01 4.03 6.31
C CYS A 30 -4.84 5.37 7.04
N LEU A 31 -5.93 5.96 7.54
CA LEU A 31 -5.88 7.24 8.24
C LEU A 31 -5.05 7.16 9.53
N ALA A 32 -5.19 6.07 10.30
CA ALA A 32 -4.37 5.87 11.49
C ALA A 32 -2.87 5.76 11.16
N ALA A 33 -2.52 4.98 10.13
CA ALA A 33 -1.14 4.82 9.68
C ALA A 33 -0.53 6.14 9.18
N VAL A 34 -1.27 6.90 8.36
CA VAL A 34 -0.80 8.19 7.82
C VAL A 34 -0.70 9.25 8.90
N THR A 35 -1.61 9.28 9.87
CA THR A 35 -1.52 10.19 11.04
C THR A 35 -0.25 9.94 11.85
N ASP A 36 0.16 8.68 12.02
CA ASP A 36 1.38 8.35 12.77
C ASP A 36 2.67 8.84 12.09
N LEU A 37 2.66 9.07 10.76
CA LEU A 37 3.81 9.62 10.02
C LEU A 37 4.16 11.07 10.41
N GLY A 38 3.24 11.78 11.06
CA GLY A 38 3.43 13.16 11.49
C GLY A 38 3.14 14.20 10.41
N PRO A 39 3.47 15.48 10.66
CA PRO A 39 2.94 16.61 9.89
C PRO A 39 3.54 16.76 8.48
N ARG A 40 4.71 16.18 8.18
CA ARG A 40 5.39 16.34 6.89
C ARG A 40 5.66 14.98 6.27
N VAL A 41 4.93 14.63 5.22
CA VAL A 41 4.95 13.29 4.64
C VAL A 41 5.60 13.30 3.26
N ARG A 42 6.61 12.47 3.06
CA ARG A 42 7.13 12.17 1.72
C ARG A 42 6.28 11.07 1.09
N VAL A 43 5.65 11.35 -0.04
CA VAL A 43 4.85 10.36 -0.78
C VAL A 43 5.72 9.62 -1.80
N VAL A 44 5.58 8.29 -1.85
CA VAL A 44 6.20 7.42 -2.85
C VAL A 44 5.12 6.54 -3.48
N THR A 45 4.95 6.63 -4.78
CA THR A 45 3.86 5.96 -5.52
C THR A 45 4.31 5.62 -6.93
N GLY A 46 3.74 4.55 -7.50
CA GLY A 46 4.02 4.12 -8.87
C GLY A 46 3.23 4.85 -9.95
N GLN A 47 1.96 5.11 -9.69
CA GLN A 47 0.97 5.50 -10.70
C GLN A 47 0.09 6.68 -10.25
N ASP A 48 -0.53 7.37 -11.20
CA ASP A 48 -1.38 8.54 -10.99
C ASP A 48 -2.59 8.32 -10.05
N PRO A 49 -3.33 7.19 -10.10
CA PRO A 49 -4.43 6.94 -9.17
C PRO A 49 -3.95 6.87 -7.71
N GLY A 50 -2.81 6.24 -7.46
CA GLY A 50 -2.19 6.13 -6.14
C GLY A 50 -1.80 7.49 -5.57
N LEU A 51 -1.30 8.40 -6.41
CA LEU A 51 -0.95 9.76 -5.98
C LEU A 51 -2.17 10.54 -5.45
N ARG A 52 -3.33 10.42 -6.10
CA ARG A 52 -4.56 11.08 -5.61
C ARG A 52 -4.99 10.53 -4.25
N VAL A 53 -4.90 9.22 -4.07
CA VAL A 53 -5.23 8.56 -2.80
C VAL A 53 -4.27 8.99 -1.70
N ALA A 54 -2.96 8.97 -1.95
CA ALA A 54 -1.97 9.46 -0.98
C ALA A 54 -2.23 10.90 -0.55
N ARG A 55 -2.41 11.82 -1.50
CA ARG A 55 -2.67 13.24 -1.21
C ARG A 55 -3.96 13.43 -0.41
N HIS A 56 -4.99 12.67 -0.73
CA HIS A 56 -6.23 12.69 0.05
C HIS A 56 -5.98 12.24 1.49
N LEU A 57 -5.33 11.08 1.71
CA LEU A 57 -5.06 10.58 3.05
C LEU A 57 -4.14 11.51 3.86
N VAL A 58 -3.12 12.09 3.23
CA VAL A 58 -2.22 13.07 3.87
C VAL A 58 -2.99 14.31 4.33
N ALA A 59 -3.84 14.86 3.47
CA ALA A 59 -4.67 16.02 3.82
C ALA A 59 -5.68 15.70 4.92
N GLU A 60 -6.37 14.55 4.85
CA GLU A 60 -7.32 14.10 5.88
C GLU A 60 -6.65 13.85 7.23
N ALA A 61 -5.40 13.41 7.24
CA ALA A 61 -4.59 13.26 8.46
C ALA A 61 -4.09 14.60 9.04
N GLY A 62 -4.35 15.73 8.37
CA GLY A 62 -3.87 17.05 8.78
C GLY A 62 -2.37 17.28 8.54
N ALA A 63 -1.76 16.50 7.65
CA ALA A 63 -0.36 16.61 7.26
C ALA A 63 -0.22 17.30 5.89
N GLU A 64 1.02 17.67 5.54
CA GLU A 64 1.38 18.19 4.23
C GLU A 64 2.37 17.27 3.51
N GLU A 65 2.28 17.23 2.18
CA GLU A 65 3.28 16.55 1.34
C GLU A 65 4.57 17.38 1.33
N SER A 66 5.69 16.82 1.77
CA SER A 66 6.99 17.50 1.76
C SER A 66 8.12 16.54 1.41
N ALA A 67 8.94 16.93 0.44
CA ALA A 67 10.21 16.26 0.15
C ALA A 67 11.36 16.77 1.04
N ASP A 68 11.22 17.98 1.58
CA ASP A 68 12.22 18.61 2.44
C ASP A 68 11.92 18.30 3.91
N GLU A 69 12.89 17.72 4.61
CA GLU A 69 12.79 17.29 6.01
C GLU A 69 11.45 16.60 6.36
N PRO A 70 11.10 15.47 5.73
CA PRO A 70 9.87 14.73 6.06
C PRO A 70 9.96 14.10 7.46
N THR A 71 8.84 14.07 8.19
CA THR A 71 8.69 13.35 9.46
C THR A 71 8.39 11.86 9.25
N GLY A 72 7.85 11.50 8.09
CA GLY A 72 7.57 10.11 7.71
C GLY A 72 7.40 9.92 6.20
N ILE A 73 7.40 8.66 5.76
CA ILE A 73 7.26 8.27 4.35
C ILE A 73 5.98 7.48 4.16
N LEU A 74 5.13 7.91 3.24
CA LEU A 74 3.95 7.19 2.79
C LEU A 74 4.25 6.52 1.45
N VAL A 75 4.26 5.20 1.45
CA VAL A 75 4.37 4.37 0.25
C VAL A 75 2.97 3.92 -0.17
N VAL A 76 2.69 4.01 -1.47
CA VAL A 76 1.43 3.53 -2.05
C VAL A 76 1.72 2.29 -2.90
N GLY A 77 0.92 1.25 -2.67
CA GLY A 77 0.96 0.04 -3.49
C GLY A 77 -0.02 -1.02 -2.99
N ASN A 78 -0.31 -2.00 -3.83
CA ASN A 78 -1.20 -3.12 -3.52
C ASN A 78 -0.70 -4.40 -4.20
N GLY A 79 -1.15 -5.54 -3.66
CA GLY A 79 -0.92 -6.84 -4.28
C GLY A 79 -1.81 -7.04 -5.51
N SER A 80 -1.94 -8.29 -5.92
CA SER A 80 -2.67 -8.70 -7.11
C SER A 80 -4.14 -8.28 -7.08
N ALA A 81 -4.72 -8.06 -8.25
CA ALA A 81 -6.16 -7.83 -8.45
C ALA A 81 -6.86 -9.04 -9.09
N LYS A 82 -6.37 -10.26 -8.78
CA LYS A 82 -6.73 -11.53 -9.46
C LYS A 82 -7.02 -12.69 -8.50
N ARG A 83 -7.27 -12.42 -7.20
CA ARG A 83 -7.44 -13.48 -6.17
C ARG A 83 -8.74 -14.28 -6.27
N THR A 84 -9.74 -13.79 -7.00
CA THR A 84 -11.04 -14.47 -7.13
C THR A 84 -11.63 -14.27 -8.53
N SER A 85 -12.64 -15.06 -8.89
CA SER A 85 -13.37 -14.90 -10.16
C SER A 85 -14.19 -13.61 -10.25
N LYS A 86 -14.37 -12.89 -9.14
CA LYS A 86 -15.02 -11.57 -9.08
C LYS A 86 -14.01 -10.42 -9.04
N ALA A 87 -12.72 -10.74 -9.04
CA ALA A 87 -11.67 -9.74 -8.99
C ALA A 87 -11.64 -8.95 -10.32
N PRO A 88 -11.21 -7.68 -10.31
CA PRO A 88 -11.19 -6.85 -11.51
C PRO A 88 -10.38 -7.45 -12.67
N GLY A 89 -9.31 -8.19 -12.37
CA GLY A 89 -8.43 -8.79 -13.36
C GLY A 89 -8.74 -10.24 -13.72
N ASP A 90 -9.91 -10.78 -13.32
CA ASP A 90 -10.25 -12.20 -13.33
C ASP A 90 -9.30 -13.09 -12.49
N PHE A 91 -9.75 -14.30 -12.15
CA PHE A 91 -8.95 -15.22 -11.34
C PHE A 91 -7.69 -15.68 -12.07
N ASP A 92 -6.55 -15.63 -11.39
CA ASP A 92 -5.30 -16.28 -11.79
C ASP A 92 -4.76 -17.07 -10.61
N GLU A 93 -4.48 -18.36 -10.81
CA GLU A 93 -4.01 -19.26 -9.76
C GLU A 93 -2.66 -18.84 -9.15
N ARG A 94 -1.88 -18.04 -9.88
CA ARG A 94 -0.58 -17.52 -9.43
C ARG A 94 -0.72 -16.37 -8.43
N ALA A 95 -1.89 -15.73 -8.36
CA ALA A 95 -2.13 -14.53 -7.57
C ALA A 95 -1.88 -14.75 -6.07
N GLU A 96 -2.25 -15.92 -5.54
CA GLU A 96 -2.02 -16.27 -4.14
C GLU A 96 -0.54 -16.30 -3.78
N VAL A 97 0.24 -17.07 -4.53
CA VAL A 97 1.68 -17.24 -4.29
C VAL A 97 2.41 -15.91 -4.48
N PHE A 98 2.03 -15.13 -5.50
CA PHE A 98 2.58 -13.80 -5.72
C PHE A 98 2.36 -12.87 -4.52
N ASP A 99 1.13 -12.82 -3.99
CA ASP A 99 0.80 -11.99 -2.83
C ASP A 99 1.46 -12.48 -1.54
N ASP A 100 1.58 -13.80 -1.35
CA ASP A 100 2.26 -14.39 -0.19
C ASP A 100 3.76 -14.06 -0.18
N ASP A 101 4.42 -14.06 -1.34
CA ASP A 101 5.83 -13.67 -1.46
C ASP A 101 6.05 -12.18 -1.15
N LEU A 102 5.17 -11.30 -1.66
CA LEU A 102 5.19 -9.88 -1.31
C LEU A 102 4.95 -9.67 0.18
N ARG A 103 3.92 -10.31 0.73
CA ARG A 103 3.56 -10.24 2.14
C ARG A 103 4.73 -10.68 3.03
N ARG A 104 5.38 -11.80 2.71
CA ARG A 104 6.56 -12.27 3.45
C ARG A 104 7.66 -11.22 3.46
N ALA A 105 8.00 -10.65 2.31
CA ALA A 105 9.05 -9.61 2.19
C ALA A 105 8.71 -8.29 2.90
N LEU A 106 7.42 -8.00 3.10
CA LEU A 106 6.93 -6.83 3.84
C LEU A 106 6.94 -7.05 5.36
N LEU A 107 6.53 -8.24 5.84
CA LEU A 107 6.42 -8.55 7.27
C LEU A 107 7.74 -8.96 7.92
N GLU A 108 8.57 -9.65 7.16
CA GLU A 108 9.97 -9.87 7.45
C GLU A 108 10.71 -8.96 6.47
N PRO A 109 11.09 -7.72 6.82
CA PRO A 109 11.65 -6.80 5.84
C PRO A 109 12.85 -7.44 5.12
N LEU A 110 12.65 -7.78 3.84
CA LEU A 110 13.63 -8.40 2.96
C LEU A 110 13.97 -7.43 1.82
N PRO A 111 14.90 -6.46 2.02
CA PRO A 111 15.08 -5.36 1.09
C PRO A 111 15.48 -5.82 -0.31
N THR A 112 16.31 -6.86 -0.41
CA THR A 112 16.69 -7.46 -1.70
C THR A 112 15.49 -8.09 -2.43
N ALA A 113 14.56 -8.73 -1.71
CA ALA A 113 13.37 -9.30 -2.32
C ALA A 113 12.41 -8.21 -2.80
N LEU A 114 12.22 -7.14 -2.02
CA LEU A 114 11.41 -5.98 -2.39
C LEU A 114 11.95 -5.28 -3.65
N SER A 115 13.27 -5.03 -3.72
CA SER A 115 13.87 -4.43 -4.91
C SER A 115 13.82 -5.33 -6.15
N ALA A 116 13.76 -6.66 -5.94
CA ALA A 116 13.79 -7.68 -6.99
C ALA A 116 12.41 -8.17 -7.44
N ILE A 117 11.31 -7.54 -6.99
CA ILE A 117 9.94 -7.87 -7.45
C ILE A 117 9.92 -7.84 -8.99
N ASP A 118 9.39 -8.90 -9.60
CA ASP A 118 9.24 -9.01 -11.05
C ASP A 118 8.12 -8.07 -11.52
N ALA A 119 8.50 -6.98 -12.19
CA ALA A 119 7.56 -5.98 -12.71
C ALA A 119 6.61 -6.58 -13.76
N ARG A 120 7.07 -7.55 -14.56
CA ARG A 120 6.24 -8.17 -15.60
C ARG A 120 5.19 -9.06 -14.96
N LEU A 121 5.56 -9.85 -13.96
CA LEU A 121 4.59 -10.64 -13.21
C LEU A 121 3.60 -9.74 -12.46
N ALA A 122 4.07 -8.64 -11.86
CA ALA A 122 3.19 -7.68 -11.20
C ALA A 122 2.18 -7.05 -12.19
N GLU A 123 2.62 -6.71 -13.40
CA GLU A 123 1.74 -6.24 -14.48
C GLU A 123 0.72 -7.32 -14.87
N GLU A 124 1.14 -8.58 -15.06
CA GLU A 124 0.22 -9.70 -15.33
C GLU A 124 -0.82 -9.90 -14.20
N MET A 125 -0.40 -9.65 -12.95
CA MET A 125 -1.22 -9.75 -11.74
C MET A 125 -2.08 -8.52 -11.47
N TRP A 126 -1.94 -7.46 -12.27
CA TRP A 126 -2.58 -6.15 -12.05
C TRP A 126 -2.27 -5.56 -10.66
N ALA A 127 -1.05 -5.80 -10.17
CA ALA A 127 -0.56 -5.30 -8.89
C ALA A 127 0.13 -3.94 -9.06
N ASP A 128 0.01 -3.06 -8.05
CA ASP A 128 0.78 -1.81 -7.98
C ASP A 128 1.96 -2.00 -7.03
N VAL A 129 3.10 -2.37 -7.60
CA VAL A 129 4.30 -2.73 -6.83
C VAL A 129 5.40 -1.67 -6.90
N GLU A 130 5.26 -0.63 -7.73
CA GLU A 130 6.35 0.33 -7.95
C GLU A 130 6.72 1.06 -6.65
N GLY A 131 5.73 1.50 -5.87
CA GLY A 131 5.98 2.03 -4.53
C GLY A 131 6.59 0.97 -3.60
N ILE A 132 6.08 -0.27 -3.63
CA ILE A 132 6.57 -1.38 -2.79
C ILE A 132 8.05 -1.68 -3.08
N ARG A 133 8.48 -1.64 -4.35
CA ARG A 133 9.90 -1.86 -4.73
C ARG A 133 10.83 -0.87 -4.06
N THR A 134 10.41 0.39 -3.91
CA THR A 134 11.24 1.42 -3.25
C THR A 134 11.50 1.10 -1.78
N LEU A 135 10.64 0.30 -1.12
CA LEU A 135 10.88 -0.14 0.26
C LEU A 135 12.18 -0.95 0.39
N GLY A 136 12.67 -1.55 -0.69
CA GLY A 136 13.97 -2.25 -0.68
C GLY A 136 15.18 -1.33 -0.49
N GLU A 137 15.00 -0.01 -0.62
CA GLU A 137 16.03 0.99 -0.28
C GLU A 137 15.76 1.68 1.06
N LEU A 138 14.52 1.60 1.56
CA LEU A 138 14.07 2.31 2.76
C LEU A 138 14.07 1.46 4.02
N LEU A 139 13.82 0.16 3.87
CA LEU A 139 13.78 -0.80 4.96
C LEU A 139 15.10 -1.53 5.11
N THR A 140 15.34 -1.99 6.33
CA THR A 140 16.44 -2.83 6.76
C THR A 140 15.86 -4.08 7.44
N PRO A 141 16.60 -5.20 7.51
CA PRO A 141 16.13 -6.39 8.23
C PRO A 141 15.90 -6.19 9.74
N ALA A 142 16.29 -5.04 10.30
CA ALA A 142 16.07 -4.71 11.70
C ALA A 142 14.74 -4.00 11.96
N ASP A 143 14.09 -3.47 10.91
CA ASP A 143 12.80 -2.80 11.05
C ASP A 143 11.71 -3.81 11.44
N THR A 144 10.76 -3.37 12.26
CA THR A 144 9.64 -4.22 12.71
C THR A 144 8.35 -3.81 12.03
N ALA A 145 7.70 -4.74 11.32
CA ALA A 145 6.42 -4.52 10.66
C ALA A 145 5.24 -4.62 11.65
N GLU A 146 4.30 -3.68 11.56
CA GLU A 146 3.01 -3.68 12.25
C GLU A 146 1.89 -3.68 11.21
N VAL A 147 1.02 -4.70 11.25
CA VAL A 147 -0.07 -4.88 10.27
C VAL A 147 -1.37 -4.34 10.83
N ALA A 148 -1.89 -3.28 10.23
CA ALA A 148 -3.20 -2.71 10.56
C ALA A 148 -4.31 -3.26 9.65
N TYR A 149 -3.96 -3.70 8.43
CA TYR A 149 -4.91 -4.32 7.49
C TYR A 149 -4.18 -5.28 6.54
N ASP A 150 -4.79 -6.43 6.29
CA ASP A 150 -4.28 -7.46 5.37
C ASP A 150 -5.46 -8.33 4.91
N ALA A 151 -6.07 -7.98 3.77
CA ALA A 151 -7.20 -8.72 3.23
C ALA A 151 -7.42 -8.41 1.74
N ALA A 152 -8.14 -9.33 1.07
CA ALA A 152 -8.54 -9.18 -0.33
C ALA A 152 -10.08 -9.21 -0.53
N PRO A 153 -10.83 -8.25 0.05
CA PRO A 153 -12.31 -8.30 0.10
C PRO A 153 -12.98 -8.29 -1.29
N TYR A 154 -12.29 -7.73 -2.30
CA TYR A 154 -12.76 -7.66 -3.69
C TYR A 154 -11.92 -8.50 -4.64
N GLY A 155 -11.17 -9.47 -4.11
CA GLY A 155 -10.17 -10.20 -4.88
C GLY A 155 -8.95 -9.36 -5.26
N VAL A 156 -8.78 -8.19 -4.63
CA VAL A 156 -7.58 -7.34 -4.71
C VAL A 156 -6.92 -7.30 -3.35
N GLN A 157 -5.65 -7.68 -3.27
CA GLN A 157 -4.92 -7.72 -2.00
C GLN A 157 -4.53 -6.31 -1.54
N TYR A 158 -5.03 -5.92 -0.38
CA TYR A 158 -4.74 -4.63 0.25
C TYR A 158 -3.97 -4.82 1.55
N TRP A 159 -2.98 -3.97 1.76
CA TRP A 159 -2.19 -3.92 2.98
C TRP A 159 -2.16 -2.52 3.57
N VAL A 160 -2.27 -2.44 4.89
CA VAL A 160 -1.84 -1.26 5.66
C VAL A 160 -0.81 -1.75 6.67
N ILE A 161 0.45 -1.38 6.42
CA ILE A 161 1.59 -1.82 7.22
C ILE A 161 2.42 -0.60 7.59
N SER A 162 2.91 -0.55 8.81
CA SER A 162 3.88 0.46 9.26
C SER A 162 5.16 -0.20 9.78
N TRP A 163 6.26 0.54 9.72
CA TRP A 163 7.57 0.09 10.19
C TRP A 163 8.21 1.11 11.13
N ARG A 164 9.00 0.60 12.09
CA ARG A 164 9.82 1.36 13.05
C ARG A 164 11.23 0.81 13.14
#